data_AF-A0A097ANS2-F1
#
_entry.id   AF-A0A097ANS2-F1
#
_cell.length_a   1.000
_cell.length_b   1.000
_cell.length_c   1.000
_cell.angle_alpha   90.00
_cell.angle_beta   90.00
_cell.angle_gamma   90.00
#
_symmetry.space_group_name_H-M   'P 1'
#
loop_
_entity.id
_entity.type
_entity.pdbx_description
1 polymer ?
#
loop_
_entity_poly.entity_id
_entity_poly.type
_entity_poly.pdbx_seq_one_letter_code
_entity_poly.pdbx_strand_id
1 'polypeptide(L)'
;MKETVPFVCRASSSNAGERAKAVDKVYKFVGIPYSWRADKSDDENWYCSKVPWAAYKKASGIDIDGNIGFWVLPIDIFISKETDVFEYSNS
;
A
#
# COMPACT_ATOMS: atom_id res chain seq x y z
N MET A 1 -20.08 -13.27 9.33
CA MET A 1 -18.96 -12.74 8.52
C MET A 1 -19.58 -11.82 7.48
N LYS A 2 -19.21 -10.54 7.44
CA LYS A 2 -19.61 -9.68 6.31
C LYS A 2 -18.82 -10.14 5.09
N GLU A 3 -19.50 -10.30 3.95
CA GLU A 3 -18.85 -10.62 2.68
C GLU A 3 -17.71 -9.61 2.43
N THR A 4 -16.52 -10.13 2.13
CA THR A 4 -15.40 -9.30 1.69
C THR A 4 -15.67 -8.85 0.26
N VAL A 5 -16.26 -7.67 0.12
CA VAL A 5 -16.45 -7.04 -1.19
C VAL A 5 -15.09 -6.48 -1.62
N PRO A 6 -14.57 -6.85 -2.80
CA PRO A 6 -13.36 -6.23 -3.34
C PRO A 6 -13.54 -4.72 -3.43
N PHE A 7 -12.48 -3.97 -3.17
CA PHE A 7 -12.54 -2.51 -3.17
C PHE A 7 -11.37 -1.93 -3.95
N VAL A 8 -11.58 -0.71 -4.44
CA VAL A 8 -10.52 0.14 -4.98
C VAL A 8 -10.39 1.37 -4.11
N CYS A 9 -9.19 1.61 -3.59
CA CYS A 9 -8.87 2.78 -2.78
C CYS A 9 -7.86 3.69 -3.49
N ARG A 10 -7.92 4.98 -3.15
CA ARG A 10 -6.98 6.00 -3.61
C ARG A 10 -6.31 6.61 -2.39
N ALA A 11 -4.99 6.84 -2.46
CA ALA A 11 -4.30 7.67 -1.46
C ALA A 11 -4.82 9.11 -1.54
N SER A 12 -5.79 9.46 -0.71
CA SER A 12 -6.59 10.69 -0.80
C SER A 12 -5.85 11.92 -0.31
N SER A 13 -4.92 11.73 0.62
CA SER A 13 -4.01 12.78 1.10
C SER A 13 -2.89 13.13 0.12
N SER A 14 -2.73 12.34 -0.95
CA SER A 14 -1.71 12.59 -1.97
C SER A 14 -2.20 13.51 -3.09
N ASN A 15 -1.29 14.33 -3.64
CA ASN A 15 -1.51 15.03 -4.91
C ASN A 15 -1.03 14.18 -6.11
N ALA A 16 -1.31 14.65 -7.33
CA ALA A 16 -0.97 13.92 -8.56
C ALA A 16 0.54 13.67 -8.70
N GLY A 17 1.39 14.61 -8.28
CA GLY A 17 2.85 14.47 -8.32
C GLY A 17 3.36 13.42 -7.33
N GLU A 18 2.78 13.35 -6.14
CA GLU A 18 3.15 12.33 -5.14
C GLU A 18 2.74 10.92 -5.60
N ARG A 19 1.57 10.78 -6.23
CA ARG A 19 1.16 9.51 -6.85
C ARG A 19 2.11 9.09 -7.97
N ALA A 20 2.53 10.03 -8.82
CA ALA A 20 3.49 9.75 -9.87
C ALA A 20 4.84 9.26 -9.30
N LYS A 21 5.35 9.92 -8.25
CA LYS A 21 6.57 9.49 -7.55
C LYS A 21 6.41 8.09 -6.92
N ALA A 22 5.24 7.79 -6.37
CA ALA A 22 4.96 6.45 -5.83
C ALA A 22 4.99 5.39 -6.96
N VAL A 23 4.36 5.67 -8.11
CA VAL A 23 4.41 4.79 -9.29
C VAL A 23 5.85 4.56 -9.75
N ASP A 24 6.66 5.61 -9.88
CA ASP A 24 8.09 5.49 -10.25
C ASP A 24 8.87 4.63 -9.25
N LYS A 25 8.51 4.71 -7.96
CA LYS A 25 9.12 3.90 -6.91
C LYS A 25 8.70 2.43 -7.03
N VAL A 26 7.44 2.15 -7.37
CA VAL A 26 6.92 0.77 -7.52
C VAL A 26 7.68 0.00 -8.61
N TYR A 27 8.06 0.65 -9.72
CA TYR A 27 8.82 0.00 -10.80
C TYR A 27 10.15 -0.60 -10.34
N LYS A 28 10.74 -0.11 -9.24
CA LYS A 28 11.99 -0.65 -8.68
C LYS A 28 11.83 -2.03 -8.04
N PHE A 29 10.59 -2.47 -7.77
CA PHE A 29 10.31 -3.77 -7.17
C PHE A 29 9.98 -4.86 -8.21
N VAL A 30 9.92 -4.51 -9.50
CA VAL A 30 9.66 -5.48 -10.57
C VAL A 30 10.77 -6.52 -10.63
N GLY A 31 10.40 -7.79 -10.63
CA GLY A 31 11.33 -8.92 -10.69
C GLY A 31 11.92 -9.34 -9.33
N ILE A 32 11.60 -8.64 -8.24
CA ILE A 32 12.04 -9.04 -6.90
C ILE A 32 11.20 -10.22 -6.39
N PRO A 33 11.80 -11.26 -5.77
CA PRO A 33 11.06 -12.39 -5.22
C PRO A 33 10.03 -12.01 -4.16
N TYR A 34 8.91 -12.72 -4.17
CA TYR A 34 7.84 -12.54 -3.20
C TYR A 34 8.16 -13.23 -1.87
N SER A 35 7.94 -12.53 -0.75
CA SER A 35 8.05 -13.09 0.61
C SER A 35 7.14 -12.35 1.58
N TRP A 36 6.11 -13.05 2.08
CA TRP A 36 5.14 -12.48 3.03
C TRP A 36 5.70 -12.26 4.45
N ARG A 37 6.86 -12.87 4.76
CA ARG A 37 7.53 -12.77 6.06
C ARG A 37 8.52 -11.61 6.16
N ALA A 38 8.44 -10.65 5.24
CA ALA A 38 9.34 -9.50 5.21
C ALA A 38 8.80 -8.30 5.99
N ASP A 39 9.28 -8.02 7.19
CA ASP A 39 8.76 -6.90 7.99
C ASP A 39 9.09 -5.53 7.38
N LYS A 40 8.60 -4.43 7.95
CA LYS A 40 8.81 -3.07 7.42
C LYS A 40 10.28 -2.65 7.27
N SER A 41 11.18 -3.23 8.04
CA SER A 41 12.62 -2.92 8.03
C SER A 41 13.41 -3.78 7.03
N ASP A 42 12.83 -4.90 6.58
CA ASP A 42 13.43 -5.74 5.55
C ASP A 42 13.38 -5.01 4.19
N ASP A 43 14.53 -4.71 3.58
CA ASP A 43 14.59 -4.03 2.29
C ASP A 43 14.92 -4.97 1.11
N GLU A 44 15.02 -6.27 1.37
CA GLU A 44 15.38 -7.31 0.39
C GLU A 44 14.16 -8.13 -0.03
N ASN A 45 13.20 -8.29 0.88
CA ASN A 45 12.03 -9.14 0.70
C ASN A 45 10.74 -8.30 0.66
N TRP A 46 9.82 -8.66 -0.24
CA TRP A 46 8.65 -7.84 -0.55
C TRP A 46 7.39 -8.67 -0.70
N TYR A 47 6.24 -8.08 -0.32
CA TYR A 47 4.94 -8.69 -0.51
C TYR A 47 3.88 -7.66 -0.89
N CYS A 48 2.67 -8.14 -1.19
CA CYS A 48 1.64 -7.42 -1.92
C CYS A 48 1.32 -6.03 -1.37
N SER A 49 1.10 -5.89 -0.06
CA SER A 49 0.74 -4.60 0.57
C SER A 49 1.94 -3.80 1.06
N LYS A 50 3.11 -4.42 1.26
CA LYS A 50 4.33 -3.69 1.61
C LYS A 50 4.89 -2.87 0.46
N VAL A 51 4.80 -3.37 -0.78
CA VAL A 51 5.26 -2.64 -1.98
C VAL A 51 4.60 -1.26 -2.14
N PRO A 52 3.26 -1.14 -2.20
CA PRO A 52 2.61 0.16 -2.31
C PRO A 52 2.86 1.05 -1.09
N TRP A 53 2.89 0.49 0.13
CA TRP A 53 3.24 1.25 1.33
C TRP A 53 4.64 1.85 1.25
N ALA A 54 5.65 1.06 0.92
CA ALA A 54 7.02 1.53 0.80
C ALA A 54 7.18 2.54 -0.32
N ALA A 55 6.40 2.40 -1.41
CA ALA A 55 6.39 3.37 -2.49
C ALA A 55 5.93 4.75 -2.00
N TYR A 56 4.75 4.86 -1.37
CA TYR A 56 4.26 6.11 -0.80
C TYR A 56 5.19 6.63 0.31
N LYS A 57 5.58 5.77 1.25
CA LYS A 57 6.40 6.17 2.40
C LYS A 57 7.77 6.71 1.97
N LYS A 58 8.47 6.01 1.08
CA LYS A 58 9.83 6.39 0.65
C LYS A 58 9.83 7.50 -0.41
N ALA A 59 8.74 7.69 -1.17
CA ALA A 59 8.69 8.68 -2.26
C ALA A 59 8.10 10.04 -1.84
N SER A 60 7.13 10.05 -0.92
CA SER A 60 6.43 11.27 -0.48
C SER A 60 6.24 11.38 1.04
N GLY A 61 6.68 10.39 1.83
CA GLY A 61 6.53 10.41 3.29
C GLY A 61 5.13 10.00 3.77
N ILE A 62 4.19 9.76 2.86
CA ILE A 62 2.81 9.40 3.17
C ILE A 62 2.77 7.95 3.69
N ASP A 63 2.16 7.76 4.87
CA ASP A 63 2.08 6.47 5.53
C ASP A 63 0.69 5.87 5.37
N ILE A 64 0.50 5.07 4.34
CA ILE A 64 -0.79 4.42 4.05
C ILE A 64 -1.05 3.18 4.92
N ASP A 65 -0.27 2.95 5.98
CA ASP A 65 -0.56 1.92 6.98
C ASP A 65 -1.40 2.52 8.12
N GLY A 66 -2.65 2.10 8.21
CA GLY A 66 -3.60 2.60 9.20
C GLY A 66 -3.35 2.19 10.66
N ASN A 67 -2.59 1.13 10.92
CA ASN A 67 -2.30 0.66 12.29
C ASN A 67 -0.85 0.91 12.75
N ILE A 68 0.04 1.28 11.80
CA ILE A 68 1.46 1.62 12.06
C ILE A 68 2.23 0.45 12.68
N GLY A 69 1.75 -0.78 12.47
CA GLY A 69 2.23 -2.00 13.10
C GLY A 69 3.55 -2.50 12.52
N PHE A 70 3.91 -3.72 12.90
CA PHE A 70 5.14 -4.37 12.44
C PHE A 70 5.06 -4.82 10.97
N TRP A 71 3.86 -5.23 10.53
CA TRP A 71 3.51 -5.59 9.16
C TRP A 71 2.61 -4.53 8.56
N VAL A 72 2.58 -4.47 7.23
CA VAL A 72 1.58 -3.73 6.44
C VAL A 72 0.65 -4.74 5.78
N LEU A 73 -0.52 -5.00 6.33
CA LEU A 73 -1.48 -5.93 5.73
C LEU A 73 -2.43 -5.18 4.78
N PRO A 74 -3.11 -5.88 3.84
CA PRO A 74 -4.08 -5.22 2.95
C PRO A 74 -5.20 -4.47 3.70
N ILE A 75 -5.61 -5.00 4.87
CA ILE A 75 -6.60 -4.34 5.73
C ILE A 75 -6.08 -3.02 6.29
N ASP A 76 -4.78 -2.89 6.51
CA ASP A 76 -4.18 -1.67 7.07
C ASP A 76 -4.22 -0.51 6.06
N ILE A 77 -4.07 -0.84 4.78
CA ILE A 77 -4.30 0.11 3.68
C ILE A 77 -5.78 0.48 3.62
N PHE A 78 -6.69 -0.49 3.71
CA PHE A 78 -8.13 -0.23 3.65
C PHE A 78 -8.65 0.72 4.75
N ILE A 79 -8.14 0.58 5.98
CA ILE A 79 -8.58 1.39 7.12
C ILE A 79 -7.77 2.67 7.30
N SER A 80 -6.78 2.93 6.45
CA SER A 80 -5.92 4.11 6.60
C SER A 80 -6.69 5.39 6.34
N LYS A 81 -6.48 6.39 7.21
CA LYS A 81 -6.99 7.76 7.01
C LYS A 81 -6.39 8.47 5.79
N GLU A 82 -5.31 7.91 5.24
CA GLU A 82 -4.61 8.43 4.06
C GLU A 82 -5.22 7.89 2.75
N THR A 83 -6.23 7.01 2.84
CA THR A 83 -6.88 6.37 1.69
C THR A 83 -8.38 6.49 1.75
N ASP A 84 -9.00 6.73 0.59
CA ASP A 84 -10.46 6.69 0.43
C ASP A 84 -10.85 5.56 -0.54
N VAL A 85 -11.82 4.74 -0.14
CA VAL A 85 -12.46 3.78 -1.04
C VAL A 85 -13.40 4.55 -1.96
N PHE A 86 -13.22 4.39 -3.27
CA PHE A 86 -14.06 5.06 -4.27
C PHE A 86 -14.86 4.08 -5.13
N GLU A 87 -14.60 2.78 -5.01
CA GLU A 87 -15.34 1.75 -5.72
C GLU A 87 -15.39 0.46 -4.88
N TYR A 88 -16.58 -0.12 -4.78
CA TYR A 88 -16.80 -1.47 -4.30
C TYR A 88 -17.21 -2.33 -5.50
N SER A 89 -16.52 -3.44 -5.71
CA SER A 89 -16.84 -4.36 -6.79
C SER A 89 -18.13 -5.10 -6.47
N ASN A 90 -19.19 -4.80 -7.22
CA ASN A 90 -20.40 -5.62 -7.23
C ASN A 90 -20.13 -6.85 -8.11
N SER A 91 -19.38 -7.82 -7.59
CA SER A 91 -19.22 -9.14 -8.21
C SER A 91 -20.54 -9.90 -8.23
#